data_AF-A0A817TG48-F1
#
_entry.id   AF-A0A817TG48-F1
#
_cell.length_a   1.000
_cell.length_b   1.000
_cell.length_c   1.000
_cell.angle_alpha   90.00
_cell.angle_beta   90.00
_cell.angle_gamma   90.00
#
_symmetry.space_group_name_H-M   'P 1'
#
loop_
_entity.id
_entity.type
_entity.pdbx_description
1 polymer ?
#
loop_
_entity_poly.entity_id
_entity_poly.type
_entity_poly.pdbx_seq_one_letter_code
_entity_poly.pdbx_strand_id
1 'polypeptide(L)'
;MIDSLVTLIFSLFNLILSNEVYIIKRLGIKYGRDILREVRNLEKTIIKLNKTKCDYEFLQTCLIYNLASKFIRFKLWKTKYQKHHVYHQRQRKHLQMEYDQKSKQCMKLRSEYMTLLELIKQKINPIELQLLNKHLDQLKEKEKLKIKNIHKRKIEKLSKGDIKLDTIDPKKVVYNISSRILTDDEESILSKGLQFCIETKIKDSIEFKTDIELMAFNLLKQLHMPDATSLNFSIQLIHSY
;
A
#
# COMPACT_ATOMS: atom_id res chain seq x y z
N MET A 1 -10.37 -12.71 43.46
CA MET A 1 -11.48 -11.72 43.52
C MET A 1 -10.96 -10.28 43.56
N ILE A 2 -9.91 -9.99 44.35
CA ILE A 2 -9.26 -8.66 44.41
C ILE A 2 -8.60 -8.28 43.07
N ASP A 3 -7.91 -9.22 42.41
CA ASP A 3 -7.27 -8.94 41.10
C ASP A 3 -8.26 -8.63 39.98
N SER A 4 -9.46 -9.26 40.02
CA SER A 4 -10.55 -8.94 39.08
C SER A 4 -11.13 -7.54 39.33
N LEU A 5 -11.20 -7.08 40.58
CA LEU A 5 -11.65 -5.73 40.92
C LEU A 5 -10.62 -4.67 40.54
N VAL A 6 -9.33 -4.94 40.77
CA VAL A 6 -8.25 -4.03 40.38
C VAL A 6 -8.18 -3.88 38.86
N THR A 7 -8.34 -4.96 38.11
CA THR A 7 -8.40 -4.90 36.64
C THR A 7 -9.66 -4.20 36.11
N LEU A 8 -10.80 -4.34 36.79
CA LEU A 8 -12.04 -3.62 36.47
C LEU A 8 -11.94 -2.12 36.76
N ILE A 9 -11.36 -1.75 37.91
CA ILE A 9 -11.12 -0.36 38.27
C ILE A 9 -10.11 0.25 37.30
N PHE A 10 -9.03 -0.47 36.96
CA PHE A 10 -8.05 -0.01 35.99
C PHE A 10 -8.63 0.14 34.59
N SER A 11 -9.54 -0.76 34.16
CA SER A 11 -10.21 -0.67 32.87
C SER A 11 -11.23 0.48 32.82
N LEU A 12 -12.02 0.69 33.89
CA LEU A 12 -12.92 1.83 34.04
C LEU A 12 -12.17 3.15 34.10
N PHE A 13 -11.06 3.22 34.83
CA PHE A 13 -10.20 4.40 34.89
C PHE A 13 -9.63 4.70 33.51
N ASN A 14 -9.13 3.68 32.80
CA ASN A 14 -8.69 3.83 31.42
C ASN A 14 -9.82 4.26 30.47
N LEU A 15 -11.06 3.81 30.66
CA LEU A 15 -12.21 4.20 29.85
C LEU A 15 -12.57 5.68 30.07
N ILE A 16 -12.63 6.13 31.32
CA ILE A 16 -12.92 7.51 31.71
C ILE A 16 -11.80 8.46 31.25
N LEU A 17 -10.54 8.03 31.35
CA LEU A 17 -9.39 8.78 30.82
C LEU A 17 -9.24 8.73 29.30
N SER A 18 -9.93 7.82 28.60
CA SER A 18 -9.86 7.72 27.13
C SER A 18 -10.69 8.77 26.39
N ASN A 19 -11.34 9.69 27.10
CA ASN A 19 -12.08 10.75 26.43
C ASN A 19 -11.10 11.77 25.84
N GLU A 20 -10.94 11.75 24.50
CA GLU A 20 -9.96 12.54 23.72
C GLU A 20 -9.92 14.03 24.13
N VAL A 21 -11.11 14.63 24.30
CA VAL A 21 -11.27 16.05 24.67
C VAL A 21 -10.71 16.34 26.07
N TYR A 22 -10.78 15.34 26.96
CA TYR A 22 -10.34 15.47 28.34
C TYR A 22 -8.82 15.38 28.47
N ILE A 23 -8.15 14.55 27.67
CA ILE A 23 -6.68 14.37 27.70
C ILE A 23 -5.99 15.69 27.32
N ILE A 24 -6.35 16.27 26.18
CA ILE A 24 -5.72 17.50 25.67
C ILE A 24 -5.99 18.67 26.62
N LYS A 25 -7.22 18.79 27.15
CA LYS A 25 -7.59 19.83 28.12
C LYS A 25 -6.80 19.67 29.42
N ARG A 26 -6.67 18.44 29.93
CA ARG A 26 -5.91 18.15 31.15
C ARG A 26 -4.41 18.47 30.99
N LEU A 27 -3.81 18.10 29.85
CA LEU A 27 -2.42 18.45 29.55
C LEU A 27 -2.22 19.96 29.54
N GLY A 28 -3.15 20.72 28.93
CA GLY A 28 -3.09 22.18 28.91
C GLY A 28 -3.20 22.82 30.30
N ILE A 29 -4.00 22.25 31.20
CA ILE A 29 -4.13 22.74 32.59
C ILE A 29 -2.86 22.47 33.39
N LYS A 30 -2.29 21.26 33.26
CA LYS A 30 -1.15 20.82 34.08
C LYS A 30 0.19 21.39 33.64
N TYR A 31 0.41 21.48 32.33
CA TYR A 31 1.70 21.81 31.75
C TYR A 31 1.74 23.17 31.05
N GLY A 32 0.60 23.85 30.96
CA GLY A 32 0.50 25.18 30.37
C GLY A 32 0.36 25.20 28.84
N ARG A 33 0.38 26.42 28.29
CA ARG A 33 0.06 26.70 26.88
C ARG A 33 1.11 26.21 25.89
N ASP A 34 2.39 26.19 26.28
CA ASP A 34 3.48 25.80 25.39
C ASP A 34 3.40 24.33 25.01
N ILE A 35 3.21 23.45 26.00
CA ILE A 35 3.06 22.00 25.76
C ILE A 35 1.78 21.71 24.99
N LEU A 36 0.70 22.44 25.25
CA LEU A 36 -0.52 22.34 24.45
C LEU A 36 -0.30 22.70 22.97
N ARG A 37 0.52 23.72 22.70
CA ARG A 37 0.88 24.11 21.33
C ARG A 37 1.69 22.99 20.65
N GLU A 38 2.67 22.42 21.33
CA GLU A 38 3.48 21.32 20.80
C GLU A 38 2.63 20.08 20.51
N VAL A 39 1.73 19.71 21.42
CA VAL A 39 0.81 18.58 21.23
C VAL A 39 -0.10 18.82 20.02
N ARG A 40 -0.65 20.03 19.84
CA ARG A 40 -1.45 20.37 18.65
C ARG A 40 -0.63 20.36 17.36
N ASN A 41 0.63 20.76 17.42
CA ASN A 41 1.53 20.65 16.27
C ASN A 41 1.78 19.18 15.93
N LEU A 42 2.01 18.34 16.94
CA LEU A 42 2.17 16.90 16.78
C LEU A 42 0.92 16.26 16.15
N GLU A 43 -0.29 16.61 16.60
CA GLU A 43 -1.56 16.16 16.01
C GLU A 43 -1.67 16.55 14.52
N LYS A 44 -1.32 17.80 14.18
CA LYS A 44 -1.34 18.26 12.78
C LYS A 44 -0.31 17.51 11.95
N THR A 45 0.89 17.28 12.48
CA THR A 45 1.98 16.60 11.78
C THR A 45 1.65 15.12 11.55
N ILE A 46 1.05 14.43 12.54
CA ILE A 46 0.65 13.02 12.36
C ILE A 46 -0.47 12.88 11.32
N ILE A 47 -1.46 13.79 11.31
CA ILE A 47 -2.53 13.81 10.29
C ILE A 47 -1.93 14.01 8.90
N LYS A 48 -1.04 15.00 8.74
CA LYS A 48 -0.34 15.27 7.47
C LYS A 48 0.51 14.08 7.02
N LEU A 49 1.27 13.48 7.93
CA LEU A 49 2.12 12.31 7.66
C LEU A 49 1.27 11.14 7.17
N ASN A 50 0.20 10.84 7.89
CA ASN A 50 -0.69 9.73 7.57
C ASN A 50 -1.38 9.92 6.21
N LYS A 51 -1.86 11.14 5.93
CA LYS A 51 -2.38 11.50 4.61
C LYS A 51 -1.34 11.31 3.51
N THR A 52 -0.13 11.82 3.71
CA THR A 52 0.96 11.71 2.73
C THR A 52 1.32 10.25 2.49
N LYS A 53 1.29 9.40 3.53
CA LYS A 53 1.52 7.96 3.40
C LYS A 53 0.44 7.28 2.57
N CYS A 54 -0.84 7.58 2.83
CA CYS A 54 -1.94 7.05 2.02
C CYS A 54 -1.91 7.57 0.57
N ASP A 55 -1.51 8.82 0.34
CA ASP A 55 -1.32 9.39 -0.99
C ASP A 55 -0.16 8.67 -1.71
N TYR A 56 0.96 8.44 -1.03
CA TYR A 56 2.09 7.68 -1.54
C TYR A 56 1.69 6.25 -1.94
N GLU A 57 0.98 5.53 -1.07
CA GLU A 57 0.45 4.18 -1.37
C GLU A 57 -0.46 4.22 -2.61
N PHE A 58 -1.36 5.21 -2.71
CA PHE A 58 -2.23 5.38 -3.87
C PHE A 58 -1.45 5.64 -5.17
N LEU A 59 -0.40 6.48 -5.14
CA LEU A 59 0.44 6.75 -6.30
C LEU A 59 1.24 5.50 -6.72
N GLN A 60 1.75 4.74 -5.75
CA GLN A 60 2.42 3.47 -5.99
C GLN A 60 1.48 2.51 -6.72
N THR A 61 0.24 2.38 -6.22
CA THR A 61 -0.80 1.59 -6.88
C THR A 61 -1.06 2.08 -8.31
N CYS A 62 -1.13 3.40 -8.53
CA CYS A 62 -1.31 3.95 -9.87
C CYS A 62 -0.15 3.61 -10.81
N LEU A 63 1.09 3.59 -10.32
CA LEU A 63 2.27 3.22 -11.12
C LEU A 63 2.26 1.74 -11.48
N ILE A 64 1.99 0.88 -10.50
CA ILE A 64 1.96 -0.58 -10.69
C ILE A 64 0.91 -0.98 -11.73
N TYR A 65 -0.31 -0.44 -11.61
CA TYR A 65 -1.41 -0.79 -12.51
C TYR A 65 -1.51 0.13 -13.74
N ASN A 66 -0.50 0.96 -13.99
CA ASN A 66 -0.46 1.91 -15.12
C ASN A 66 -1.73 2.80 -15.22
N LEU A 67 -2.25 3.24 -14.07
CA LEU A 67 -3.45 4.07 -13.97
C LEU A 67 -3.11 5.55 -14.00
N ALA A 68 -3.70 6.28 -14.94
CA ALA A 68 -3.58 7.73 -15.03
C ALA A 68 -4.74 8.44 -14.31
N SER A 69 -4.50 8.82 -13.05
CA SER A 69 -5.44 9.61 -12.26
C SER A 69 -5.73 10.98 -12.89
N LYS A 70 -6.91 11.55 -12.57
CA LYS A 70 -7.38 12.81 -13.17
C LYS A 70 -6.45 13.99 -12.92
N PHE A 71 -5.75 14.05 -11.79
CA PHE A 71 -4.87 15.18 -11.48
C PHE A 71 -3.59 15.21 -12.33
N ILE A 72 -3.22 14.08 -12.95
CA ILE A 72 -2.03 13.96 -13.82
C ILE A 72 -2.38 14.36 -15.26
N ARG A 73 -3.67 14.49 -15.57
CA ARG A 73 -4.14 14.86 -16.90
C ARG A 73 -3.99 16.36 -17.09
N PHE A 74 -3.00 16.75 -17.87
CA PHE A 74 -2.82 18.13 -18.30
C PHE A 74 -3.62 18.41 -19.57
N LYS A 75 -4.14 19.64 -19.69
CA LYS A 75 -4.93 20.06 -20.86
C LYS A 75 -4.00 20.20 -22.06
N LEU A 76 -4.47 19.71 -23.20
CA LEU A 76 -3.82 19.88 -24.49
C LEU A 76 -4.70 20.76 -25.38
N TRP A 77 -4.08 21.49 -26.31
CA TRP A 77 -4.80 22.35 -27.24
C TRP A 77 -5.74 21.59 -28.18
N LYS A 78 -5.43 20.33 -28.52
CA LYS A 78 -6.31 19.42 -29.26
C LYS A 78 -6.45 18.09 -28.53
N THR A 79 -7.68 17.60 -28.44
CA THR A 79 -8.05 16.34 -27.78
C THR A 79 -7.42 15.11 -28.43
N LYS A 80 -7.20 15.14 -29.76
CA LYS A 80 -6.58 14.04 -30.50
C LYS A 80 -5.20 13.64 -29.98
N TYR A 81 -4.44 14.58 -29.43
CA TYR A 81 -3.10 14.31 -28.90
C TYR A 81 -3.12 13.56 -27.56
N GLN A 82 -4.26 13.46 -26.89
CA GLN A 82 -4.40 12.68 -25.66
C GLN A 82 -4.28 11.17 -25.90
N LYS A 83 -4.45 10.71 -27.15
CA LYS A 83 -4.26 9.30 -27.53
C LYS A 83 -2.81 8.98 -27.92
N HIS A 84 -1.96 10.00 -28.03
CA HIS A 84 -0.59 9.83 -28.51
C HIS A 84 0.29 9.19 -27.42
N HIS A 85 1.18 8.27 -27.81
CA HIS A 85 2.05 7.57 -26.87
C HIS A 85 2.91 8.54 -26.02
N VAL A 86 3.44 9.61 -26.62
CA VAL A 86 4.22 10.66 -25.92
C VAL A 86 3.42 11.31 -24.79
N TYR A 87 2.10 11.48 -24.96
CA TYR A 87 1.26 12.04 -23.90
C TYR A 87 1.21 11.09 -22.70
N HIS A 88 0.96 9.81 -22.94
CA HIS A 88 0.95 8.79 -21.88
C HIS A 88 2.33 8.63 -21.21
N GLN A 89 3.41 8.70 -21.97
CA GLN A 89 4.76 8.67 -21.43
C GLN A 89 5.03 9.87 -20.51
N ARG A 90 4.61 11.08 -20.91
CA ARG A 90 4.70 12.29 -20.06
C ARG A 90 3.85 12.18 -18.81
N GLN A 91 2.63 11.65 -18.92
CA GLN A 91 1.78 11.39 -17.75
C GLN A 91 2.45 10.43 -16.77
N ARG A 92 3.03 9.33 -17.27
CA ARG A 92 3.74 8.36 -16.43
C ARG A 92 4.96 8.97 -15.75
N LYS A 93 5.74 9.78 -16.48
CA LYS A 93 6.86 10.53 -15.90
C LYS A 93 6.39 11.49 -14.80
N HIS A 94 5.29 12.21 -15.01
CA HIS A 94 4.74 13.12 -14.01
C HIS A 94 4.22 12.36 -12.77
N LEU A 95 3.59 11.20 -12.96
CA LEU A 95 3.18 10.32 -11.87
C LEU A 95 4.38 9.84 -11.04
N GLN A 96 5.47 9.45 -11.71
CA GLN A 96 6.72 9.05 -11.04
C GLN A 96 7.31 10.19 -10.22
N MET A 97 7.39 11.40 -10.79
CA MET A 97 7.90 12.58 -10.09
C MET A 97 7.07 12.90 -8.84
N GLU A 98 5.75 12.83 -8.93
CA GLU A 98 4.87 13.06 -7.78
C GLU A 98 5.06 11.97 -6.71
N TYR A 99 5.20 10.70 -7.13
CA TYR A 99 5.49 9.59 -6.22
C TYR A 99 6.81 9.81 -5.46
N ASP A 100 7.88 10.19 -6.17
CA ASP A 100 9.18 10.48 -5.56
C ASP A 100 9.11 11.67 -4.61
N GLN A 101 8.36 12.71 -4.99
CA GLN A 101 8.12 13.89 -4.14
C GLN A 101 7.36 13.52 -2.87
N LYS A 102 6.34 12.66 -2.95
CA LYS A 102 5.59 12.17 -1.78
C LYS A 102 6.43 11.29 -0.88
N SER A 103 7.30 10.45 -1.44
CA SER A 103 8.26 9.65 -0.67
C SER A 103 9.18 10.55 0.18
N LYS A 104 9.79 11.57 -0.45
CA LYS A 104 10.61 12.57 0.25
C LYS A 104 9.81 13.33 1.32
N GLN A 105 8.57 13.70 1.01
CA GLN A 105 7.68 14.38 1.95
C GLN A 105 7.35 13.50 3.17
N CYS A 106 7.11 12.19 2.98
CA CYS A 106 6.91 11.22 4.05
C CYS A 106 8.13 11.16 4.97
N MET A 107 9.34 11.09 4.42
CA MET A 107 10.57 11.08 5.21
C MET A 107 10.74 12.35 6.05
N LYS A 108 10.50 13.53 5.44
CA LYS A 108 10.56 14.81 6.14
C LYS A 108 9.55 14.88 7.29
N LEU A 109 8.28 14.59 7.03
CA LEU A 109 7.24 14.62 8.05
C LEU A 109 7.47 13.58 9.16
N ARG A 110 8.06 12.42 8.84
CA ARG A 110 8.44 11.42 9.84
C ARG A 110 9.55 11.95 10.75
N SER A 111 10.56 12.60 10.20
CA SER A 111 11.63 13.21 11.02
C SER A 111 11.07 14.30 11.93
N GLU A 112 10.23 15.20 11.41
CA GLU A 112 9.55 16.25 12.18
C GLU A 112 8.69 15.67 13.31
N TYR A 113 7.93 14.60 13.02
CA TYR A 113 7.15 13.88 14.02
C TYR A 113 8.02 13.33 15.16
N MET A 114 9.13 12.67 14.84
CA MET A 114 10.02 12.08 15.85
C MET A 114 10.66 13.17 16.73
N THR A 115 11.08 14.29 16.13
CA THR A 115 11.64 15.43 16.88
C THR A 115 10.61 16.03 17.85
N LEU A 116 9.38 16.28 17.38
CA LEU A 116 8.30 16.81 18.23
C LEU A 116 7.93 15.84 19.35
N LEU A 117 7.89 14.53 19.06
CA LEU A 117 7.58 13.50 20.04
C LEU A 117 8.63 13.46 21.15
N GLU A 118 9.92 13.55 20.80
CA GLU A 118 11.01 13.54 21.79
C GLU A 118 10.98 14.80 22.66
N LEU A 119 10.70 15.97 22.06
CA LEU A 119 10.52 17.22 22.81
C LEU A 119 9.37 17.16 23.82
N ILE A 120 8.27 16.50 23.46
CA ILE A 120 7.13 16.31 24.35
C ILE A 120 7.47 15.29 25.44
N LYS A 121 8.11 14.18 25.08
CA LYS A 121 8.52 13.10 26.00
C LYS A 121 9.42 13.60 27.12
N GLN A 122 10.29 14.58 26.85
CA GLN A 122 11.13 15.21 27.88
C GLN A 122 10.34 16.06 28.89
N LYS A 123 9.13 16.47 28.55
CA LYS A 123 8.34 17.44 29.33
C LYS A 123 7.18 16.81 30.10
N ILE A 124 6.71 15.63 29.69
CA ILE A 124 5.50 15.01 30.26
C ILE A 124 5.80 13.68 30.97
N ASN A 125 4.99 13.36 31.97
CA ASN A 125 5.04 12.08 32.67
C ASN A 125 4.77 10.90 31.69
N PRO A 126 5.54 9.80 31.77
CA PRO A 126 5.29 8.56 31.00
C PRO A 126 3.84 8.08 30.94
N ILE A 127 3.06 8.18 32.03
CA ILE A 127 1.64 7.75 32.04
C ILE A 127 0.80 8.62 31.10
N GLU A 128 1.04 9.93 31.11
CA GLU A 128 0.34 10.89 30.26
C GLU A 128 0.81 10.79 28.80
N LEU A 129 2.07 10.44 28.57
CA LEU A 129 2.59 10.10 27.26
C LEU A 129 1.89 8.88 26.67
N GLN A 130 1.64 7.84 27.46
CA GLN A 130 0.92 6.65 26.99
C GLN A 130 -0.53 6.99 26.58
N LEU A 131 -1.22 7.82 27.36
CA LEU A 131 -2.56 8.30 27.03
C LEU A 131 -2.55 9.16 25.75
N LEU A 132 -1.55 10.03 25.60
CA LEU A 132 -1.38 10.84 24.40
C LEU A 132 -1.13 9.96 23.17
N ASN A 133 -0.27 8.96 23.26
CA ASN A 133 0.00 8.03 22.15
C ASN A 133 -1.27 7.29 21.72
N LYS A 134 -2.08 6.83 22.68
CA LYS A 134 -3.37 6.19 22.38
C LYS A 134 -4.30 7.13 21.61
N HIS A 135 -4.39 8.39 22.03
CA HIS A 135 -5.16 9.43 21.33
C HIS A 135 -4.64 9.67 19.91
N LEU A 136 -3.32 9.76 19.74
CA LEU A 136 -2.70 9.94 18.41
C LEU A 136 -2.96 8.74 17.48
N ASP A 137 -2.93 7.52 18.01
CA ASP A 137 -3.23 6.31 17.24
C ASP A 137 -4.70 6.27 16.79
N GLN A 138 -5.63 6.68 17.66
CA GLN A 138 -7.05 6.80 17.30
C GLN A 138 -7.26 7.84 16.19
N LEU A 139 -6.64 9.02 16.32
CA LEU A 139 -6.67 10.05 15.28
C LEU A 139 -6.12 9.53 13.95
N LYS A 140 -4.99 8.81 14.00
CA LYS A 140 -4.34 8.23 12.83
C LYS A 140 -5.24 7.20 12.14
N GLU A 141 -5.81 6.25 12.86
CA GLU A 141 -6.67 5.23 12.23
C GLU A 141 -7.97 5.84 11.68
N LYS A 142 -8.57 6.80 12.39
CA LYS A 142 -9.77 7.52 11.91
C LYS A 142 -9.51 8.25 10.60
N GLU A 143 -8.40 8.95 10.49
CA GLU A 143 -8.04 9.69 9.27
C GLU A 143 -7.65 8.74 8.14
N LYS A 144 -6.87 7.71 8.44
CA LYS A 144 -6.45 6.67 7.49
C LYS A 144 -7.66 6.00 6.84
N LEU A 145 -8.67 5.63 7.63
CA LEU A 145 -9.88 4.98 7.13
C LEU A 145 -10.64 5.89 6.15
N LYS A 146 -10.80 7.18 6.50
CA LYS A 146 -11.43 8.16 5.62
C LYS A 146 -10.69 8.28 4.28
N ILE A 147 -9.37 8.41 4.33
CA ILE A 147 -8.56 8.60 3.12
C ILE A 147 -8.52 7.32 2.28
N LYS A 148 -8.35 6.15 2.89
CA LYS A 148 -8.38 4.85 2.20
C LYS A 148 -9.72 4.64 1.49
N ASN A 149 -10.85 4.98 2.11
CA ASN A 149 -12.16 4.89 1.47
C ASN A 149 -12.27 5.81 0.23
N ILE A 150 -11.72 7.02 0.30
CA ILE A 150 -11.66 7.93 -0.85
C ILE A 150 -10.77 7.33 -1.95
N HIS A 151 -9.61 6.79 -1.60
CA HIS A 151 -8.67 6.19 -2.55
C HIS A 151 -9.25 4.95 -3.22
N LYS A 152 -9.92 4.08 -2.46
CA LYS A 152 -10.64 2.92 -2.99
C LYS A 152 -11.65 3.33 -4.06
N ARG A 153 -12.53 4.30 -3.74
CA ARG A 153 -13.50 4.86 -4.71
C ARG A 153 -12.83 5.48 -5.94
N LYS A 154 -11.68 6.14 -5.77
CA LYS A 154 -10.92 6.70 -6.90
C LYS A 154 -10.38 5.59 -7.80
N ILE A 155 -9.83 4.53 -7.21
CA ILE A 155 -9.24 3.42 -7.98
C ILE A 155 -10.33 2.63 -8.70
N GLU A 156 -11.44 2.30 -8.04
CA GLU A 156 -12.60 1.65 -8.66
C GLU A 156 -13.10 2.42 -9.91
N LYS A 157 -13.14 3.76 -9.82
CA LYS A 157 -13.50 4.62 -10.96
C LYS A 157 -12.46 4.64 -12.08
N LEU A 158 -11.18 4.46 -11.74
CA LEU A 158 -10.08 4.45 -12.72
C LEU A 158 -9.94 3.08 -13.39
N SER A 159 -10.19 2.01 -12.65
CA SER A 159 -10.08 0.62 -13.10
C SER A 159 -11.31 0.11 -13.82
N LYS A 160 -12.41 0.88 -13.87
CA LYS A 160 -13.72 0.46 -14.38
C LYS A 160 -14.24 -0.84 -13.73
N GLY A 161 -13.74 -1.19 -12.54
CA GLY A 161 -14.10 -2.42 -11.83
C GLY A 161 -13.15 -3.61 -12.03
N ASP A 162 -12.16 -3.52 -12.93
CA ASP A 162 -11.30 -4.66 -13.29
C ASP A 162 -10.18 -4.90 -12.26
N ILE A 163 -9.77 -3.85 -11.53
CA ILE A 163 -8.73 -3.95 -10.50
C ILE A 163 -9.39 -4.11 -9.14
N LYS A 164 -9.51 -5.36 -8.67
CA LYS A 164 -9.86 -5.67 -7.28
C LYS A 164 -8.59 -5.66 -6.43
N LEU A 165 -8.37 -4.56 -5.71
CA LEU A 165 -7.19 -4.37 -4.86
C LEU A 165 -7.14 -5.31 -3.63
N ASP A 166 -8.27 -5.89 -3.24
CA ASP A 166 -8.42 -6.50 -1.90
C ASP A 166 -8.89 -7.97 -1.90
N THR A 167 -8.90 -8.71 -3.01
CA THR A 167 -9.65 -9.99 -3.02
C THR A 167 -8.94 -11.17 -3.67
N ILE A 168 -7.64 -11.33 -3.45
CA ILE A 168 -7.04 -12.64 -3.64
C ILE A 168 -6.42 -13.06 -2.31
N ASP A 169 -7.13 -13.94 -1.62
CA ASP A 169 -6.59 -14.62 -0.44
C ASP A 169 -5.37 -15.44 -0.88
N PRO A 170 -4.15 -15.09 -0.41
CA PRO A 170 -2.93 -15.75 -0.87
C PRO A 170 -2.96 -17.26 -0.68
N LYS A 171 -3.54 -17.71 0.44
CA LYS A 171 -3.62 -19.12 0.83
C LYS A 171 -4.57 -19.93 -0.05
N LYS A 172 -5.47 -19.27 -0.77
CA LYS A 172 -6.42 -19.92 -1.68
C LYS A 172 -5.85 -20.07 -3.09
N VAL A 173 -4.82 -19.30 -3.45
CA VAL A 173 -4.34 -19.18 -4.84
C VAL A 173 -2.90 -19.67 -5.01
N VAL A 174 -2.06 -19.54 -3.99
CA VAL A 174 -0.67 -20.00 -4.03
C VAL A 174 -0.60 -21.39 -3.41
N TYR A 175 -0.44 -22.42 -4.25
CA TYR A 175 -0.11 -23.76 -3.78
C TYR A 175 1.39 -23.96 -3.83
N ASN A 176 2.03 -24.06 -2.67
CA ASN A 176 3.46 -24.24 -2.57
C ASN A 176 3.83 -25.72 -2.78
N ILE A 177 4.38 -26.04 -3.95
CA ILE A 177 4.88 -27.38 -4.30
C ILE A 177 6.34 -27.60 -3.87
N SER A 178 7.01 -26.57 -3.34
CA SER A 178 8.39 -26.64 -2.87
C SER A 178 8.47 -27.00 -1.39
N SER A 179 9.58 -27.59 -0.96
CA SER A 179 9.91 -27.82 0.45
C SER A 179 10.27 -26.54 1.22
N ARG A 180 10.50 -25.41 0.51
CA ARG A 180 10.79 -24.10 1.11
C ARG A 180 9.51 -23.43 1.60
N ILE A 181 9.49 -22.97 2.85
CA ILE A 181 8.37 -22.17 3.40
C ILE A 181 8.47 -20.74 2.87
N LEU A 182 7.38 -20.25 2.27
CA LEU A 182 7.24 -18.88 1.79
C LEU A 182 6.88 -17.94 2.94
N THR A 183 7.41 -16.72 2.91
CA THR A 183 6.99 -15.65 3.84
C THR A 183 5.65 -15.04 3.42
N ASP A 184 4.94 -14.41 4.36
CA ASP A 184 3.64 -13.76 4.09
C ASP A 184 3.73 -12.72 2.95
N ASP A 185 4.87 -12.01 2.85
CA ASP A 185 5.13 -11.05 1.79
C ASP A 185 5.35 -11.74 0.43
N GLU A 186 6.12 -12.84 0.39
CA GLU A 186 6.33 -13.63 -0.83
C GLU A 186 5.02 -14.27 -1.31
N GLU A 187 4.21 -14.80 -0.39
CA GLU A 187 2.91 -15.39 -0.69
C GLU A 187 1.93 -14.32 -1.21
N SER A 188 1.95 -13.11 -0.63
CA SER A 188 1.17 -11.96 -1.10
C SER A 188 1.59 -11.45 -2.49
N ILE A 189 2.87 -11.58 -2.84
CA ILE A 189 3.38 -11.23 -4.17
C ILE A 189 2.95 -12.31 -5.18
N LEU A 190 3.15 -13.58 -4.85
CA LEU A 190 2.79 -14.70 -5.70
C LEU A 190 1.28 -14.80 -5.94
N SER A 191 0.45 -14.48 -4.95
CA SER A 191 -1.02 -14.53 -5.07
C SER A 191 -1.59 -13.56 -6.10
N LYS A 192 -0.85 -12.51 -6.44
CA LYS A 192 -1.20 -11.57 -7.51
C LYS A 192 -0.94 -12.17 -8.90
N GLY A 193 -0.20 -13.28 -8.99
CA GLY A 193 -0.05 -14.11 -10.18
C GLY A 193 0.39 -13.35 -11.44
N LEU A 194 -0.25 -13.68 -12.57
CA LEU A 194 0.00 -13.07 -13.89
C LEU A 194 -0.45 -11.60 -14.02
N GLN A 195 -1.05 -10.99 -12.98
CA GLN A 195 -1.39 -9.56 -13.01
C GLN A 195 -0.15 -8.66 -13.13
N PHE A 196 1.04 -9.16 -12.79
CA PHE A 196 2.31 -8.46 -12.98
C PHE A 196 2.99 -8.73 -14.34
N CYS A 197 2.69 -9.85 -15.01
CA CYS A 197 3.49 -10.33 -16.14
C CYS A 197 2.87 -10.17 -17.53
N ILE A 198 1.62 -9.72 -17.66
CA ILE A 198 1.03 -9.55 -18.99
C ILE A 198 0.80 -8.06 -19.27
N GLU A 199 1.84 -7.39 -19.79
CA GLU A 199 1.60 -6.23 -20.64
C GLU A 199 0.77 -6.69 -21.85
N THR A 200 -0.48 -6.21 -21.94
CA THR A 200 -1.50 -6.62 -22.92
C THR A 200 -1.22 -6.13 -24.35
N LYS A 201 0.04 -6.12 -24.78
CA LYS A 201 0.42 -5.95 -26.18
C LYS A 201 1.61 -6.84 -26.50
N ILE A 202 1.32 -8.12 -26.74
CA ILE A 202 2.21 -8.98 -27.51
C ILE A 202 2.36 -8.29 -28.88
N LYS A 203 3.50 -7.62 -29.09
CA LYS A 203 3.77 -6.87 -30.33
C LYS A 203 4.04 -7.81 -31.50
N ASP A 204 4.61 -8.97 -31.21
CA ASP A 204 4.87 -10.02 -32.17
C ASP A 204 4.46 -11.37 -31.57
N SER A 205 3.43 -11.98 -32.18
CA SER A 205 2.89 -13.26 -31.73
C SER A 205 3.87 -14.40 -31.93
N ILE A 206 4.84 -14.25 -32.84
CA ILE A 206 5.82 -15.30 -33.15
C ILE A 206 6.87 -15.34 -32.06
N GLU A 207 7.47 -14.18 -31.75
CA GLU A 207 8.48 -14.05 -30.68
C GLU A 207 7.96 -14.57 -29.34
N PHE A 208 6.72 -14.22 -28.98
CA PHE A 208 6.08 -14.73 -27.76
C PHE A 208 5.88 -16.25 -27.75
N LYS A 209 5.50 -16.85 -28.89
CA LYS A 209 5.36 -18.30 -29.00
C LYS A 209 6.72 -18.98 -28.85
N THR A 210 7.75 -18.44 -29.52
CA THR A 210 9.11 -18.99 -29.46
C THR A 210 9.69 -18.90 -28.05
N ASP A 211 9.43 -17.81 -27.32
CA ASP A 211 9.86 -17.66 -25.92
C ASP A 211 9.19 -18.66 -24.98
N ILE A 212 7.88 -18.90 -25.16
CA ILE A 212 7.14 -19.92 -24.40
C ILE A 212 7.67 -21.32 -24.71
N GLU A 213 7.86 -21.64 -25.99
CA GLU A 213 8.41 -22.93 -26.43
C GLU A 213 9.81 -23.16 -25.86
N LEU A 214 10.66 -22.13 -25.86
CA LEU A 214 12.01 -22.20 -25.31
C LEU A 214 12.00 -22.38 -23.78
N MET A 215 11.10 -21.69 -23.07
CA MET A 215 10.92 -21.92 -21.63
C MET A 215 10.43 -23.33 -21.33
N ALA A 216 9.42 -23.81 -22.05
CA ALA A 216 8.89 -25.16 -21.90
C ALA A 216 9.98 -26.20 -22.17
N PHE A 217 10.77 -26.02 -23.23
CA PHE A 217 11.89 -26.88 -23.57
C PHE A 217 12.97 -26.90 -22.48
N ASN A 218 13.33 -25.74 -21.93
CA ASN A 218 14.32 -25.63 -20.87
C ASN A 218 13.84 -26.27 -19.55
N LEU A 219 12.56 -26.13 -19.22
CA LEU A 219 11.95 -26.79 -18.06
C LEU A 219 11.94 -28.32 -18.26
N LEU A 220 11.56 -28.81 -19.44
CA LEU A 220 11.58 -30.24 -19.77
C LEU A 220 13.00 -30.81 -19.71
N LYS A 221 13.99 -30.06 -20.19
CA LYS A 221 15.42 -30.43 -20.09
C LYS A 221 15.92 -30.52 -18.65
N GLN A 222 15.41 -29.66 -17.76
CA GLN A 222 15.73 -29.73 -16.33
C GLN A 222 15.04 -30.89 -15.62
N LEU A 223 13.92 -31.38 -16.16
CA LEU A 223 13.12 -32.46 -15.60
C LEU A 223 13.53 -33.87 -16.05
N HIS A 224 14.46 -34.03 -17.00
CA HIS A 224 14.94 -35.29 -17.59
C HIS A 224 14.18 -36.56 -17.15
N MET A 225 13.10 -36.87 -17.87
CA MET A 225 12.70 -38.26 -18.09
C MET A 225 13.34 -38.69 -19.43
N PRO A 226 14.22 -39.70 -19.45
CA PRO A 226 14.81 -40.20 -20.68
C PRO A 226 13.75 -41.06 -21.36
N ASP A 227 13.05 -40.53 -22.37
CA ASP A 227 12.50 -41.30 -23.49
C ASP A 227 11.91 -40.34 -24.52
N ALA A 228 12.72 -40.04 -25.54
CA ALA A 228 12.43 -39.09 -26.61
C ALA A 228 11.40 -39.61 -27.66
N THR A 229 10.71 -40.71 -27.38
CA THR A 229 9.80 -41.38 -28.32
C THR A 229 8.33 -40.98 -28.18
N SER A 230 7.93 -40.30 -27.10
CA SER A 230 6.52 -39.88 -26.90
C SER A 230 6.18 -38.51 -27.48
N LEU A 231 7.18 -37.70 -27.84
CA LEU A 231 6.99 -36.30 -28.25
C LEU A 231 6.42 -36.11 -29.66
N ASN A 232 6.57 -37.09 -30.56
CA ASN A 232 6.03 -36.98 -31.92
C ASN A 232 4.50 -37.13 -31.99
N PHE A 233 3.85 -37.70 -30.96
CA PHE A 233 2.40 -37.90 -30.98
C PHE A 233 1.61 -36.69 -30.46
N SER A 234 2.20 -35.90 -29.56
CA SER A 234 1.50 -34.76 -28.93
C SER A 234 1.58 -33.46 -29.73
N ILE A 235 2.61 -33.28 -30.56
CA ILE A 235 2.76 -32.07 -31.40
C ILE A 235 1.79 -32.12 -32.61
N GLN A 236 1.44 -33.32 -33.12
CA GLN A 236 0.45 -33.46 -34.19
C GLN A 236 -0.97 -33.06 -33.79
N LEU A 237 -1.31 -33.11 -32.49
CA LEU A 237 -2.63 -32.70 -31.98
C LEU A 237 -2.80 -31.18 -31.83
N ILE A 238 -1.70 -30.41 -31.81
CA ILE A 238 -1.75 -28.95 -31.69
C ILE A 238 -1.87 -28.29 -33.07
N HIS A 239 -1.51 -28.98 -34.15
CA HIS A 239 -1.65 -28.48 -35.52
C HIS A 239 -3.02 -28.76 -36.17
N SER A 240 -3.95 -29.44 -35.47
CA SER A 240 -5.28 -29.79 -35.99
C SER A 240 -6.44 -28.99 -35.39
N TYR A 241 -6.19 -27.86 -34.71
CA TYR A 241 -7.19 -26.88 -34.28
C TYR A 241 -6.80 -25.45 -34.63
#